data_AF-A0A3C0GF75-F1
#
_entry.id   AF-A0A3C0GF75-F1
#
_cell.length_a   1.000
_cell.length_b   1.000
_cell.length_c   1.000
_cell.angle_alpha   90.00
_cell.angle_beta   90.00
_cell.angle_gamma   90.00
#
_symmetry.space_group_name_H-M   'P 1'
#
loop_
_entity.id
_entity.type
_entity.pdbx_description
1 polymer ?
#
loop_
_entity_poly.entity_id
_entity_poly.type
_entity_poly.pdbx_seq_one_letter_code
_entity_poly.pdbx_strand_id
1 'polypeptide(L)' 'MSDIYVISTGRNAGEHVKSCIESVMSQSIQPREHILIDDISDDDTLAHLEYYKNLKNLQI' A
#
# COMPACT_ATOMS: atom_id res chain seq x y z
N MET A 1 15.80 -13.48 -12.42
CA MET A 1 15.30 -12.22 -11.84
C MET A 1 15.08 -12.45 -10.35
N SER A 2 15.50 -11.54 -9.49
CA SER A 2 15.19 -11.61 -8.05
C SER A 2 13.81 -11.01 -7.80
N ASP A 3 13.01 -11.63 -6.94
CA ASP A 3 11.72 -11.08 -6.53
C ASP A 3 11.94 -9.80 -5.70
N ILE A 4 11.15 -8.75 -5.97
CA ILE A 4 11.17 -7.48 -5.24
C ILE A 4 9.95 -7.43 -4.33
N TYR A 5 10.19 -7.11 -3.06
CA TYR A 5 9.16 -6.87 -2.05
C TYR A 5 9.22 -5.41 -1.63
N VAL A 6 8.06 -4.75 -1.56
CA VAL A 6 7.95 -3.35 -1.10
C VAL A 6 7.20 -3.36 0.22
N ILE A 7 7.74 -2.70 1.24
CA ILE A 7 7.10 -2.55 2.54
C ILE A 7 6.88 -1.06 2.78
N SER A 8 5.64 -0.67 3.02
CA SER A 8 5.26 0.70 3.37
C SER A 8 4.58 0.70 4.73
N THR A 9 5.01 1.59 5.62
CA THR A 9 4.45 1.76 6.95
C THR A 9 3.87 3.16 7.07
N GLY A 10 2.72 3.31 7.71
CA GLY A 10 2.11 4.62 7.89
C GLY A 10 1.22 4.70 9.12
N ARG A 11 1.09 5.91 9.66
CA ARG A 11 0.09 6.30 10.64
C ARG A 11 -0.52 7.61 10.19
N ASN A 12 -1.84 7.69 10.18
CA ASN A 12 -2.59 8.86 9.76
C ASN A 12 -2.16 9.40 8.39
N ALA A 13 -2.10 8.50 7.41
CA ALA A 13 -1.65 8.75 6.06
C ALA A 13 -2.83 9.00 5.09
N GLY A 14 -3.99 9.44 5.57
CA GLY A 14 -5.21 9.53 4.76
C GLY A 14 -5.03 10.30 3.44
N GLU A 15 -4.27 11.40 3.50
CA GLU A 15 -3.98 12.25 2.34
C GLU A 15 -2.99 11.63 1.34
N HIS A 16 -2.22 10.62 1.73
CA HIS A 16 -1.06 10.14 0.96
C HIS A 16 -1.09 8.65 0.62
N VAL A 17 -1.85 7.85 1.37
CA VAL A 17 -1.84 6.39 1.27
C VAL A 17 -2.24 5.90 -0.12
N LYS A 18 -3.21 6.57 -0.76
CA LYS A 18 -3.61 6.28 -2.14
C LYS A 18 -2.47 6.49 -3.12
N SER A 19 -1.85 7.67 -3.07
CA SER A 19 -0.74 8.05 -3.95
C SER A 19 0.45 7.11 -3.77
N CYS A 20 0.73 6.67 -2.54
CA CYS A 20 1.75 5.69 -2.23
C CYS A 20 1.46 4.36 -2.94
N ILE A 21 0.27 3.77 -2.74
CA ILE A 21 -0.16 2.52 -3.38
C ILE A 21 -0.08 2.64 -4.90
N GLU A 22 -0.66 3.69 -5.48
CA GLU A 22 -0.68 3.90 -6.93
C GLU A 22 0.73 4.07 -7.52
N SER A 23 1.63 4.74 -6.81
CA SER A 23 3.02 4.90 -7.27
C SER A 23 3.79 3.58 -7.35
N VAL A 24 3.55 2.66 -6.42
CA VAL A 24 4.19 1.34 -6.39
C VAL A 24 3.55 0.43 -7.45
N MET A 25 2.22 0.43 -7.54
CA MET A 25 1.49 -0.43 -8.47
C MET A 25 1.63 -0.02 -9.94
N SER A 26 2.07 1.22 -10.21
CA SER A 26 2.32 1.71 -11.58
C SER A 26 3.76 1.51 -12.08
N GLN A 27 4.65 0.91 -11.28
CA GLN A 27 6.05 0.69 -11.68
C GLN A 27 6.16 -0.25 -12.90
N SER A 28 7.15 0.02 -13.77
CA SER A 28 7.44 -0.84 -14.93
C SER A 28 7.93 -2.23 -14.52
N ILE A 29 8.58 -2.33 -13.36
CA ILE A 29 8.94 -3.58 -12.70
C ILE A 29 7.98 -3.75 -11.52
N GLN A 30 7.07 -4.70 -11.64
CA GLN A 30 6.07 -4.97 -10.62
C GLN A 30 6.69 -5.71 -9.43
N PRO A 31 6.42 -5.30 -8.18
CA PRO A 31 6.82 -6.08 -7.03
C PRO A 31 6.05 -7.41 -7.02
N ARG A 32 6.68 -8.42 -6.43
CA ARG A 32 5.99 -9.67 -6.10
C ARG A 32 4.87 -9.40 -5.11
N GLU A 33 5.14 -8.55 -4.14
CA GLU A 33 4.22 -8.18 -3.07
C GLU A 33 4.55 -6.77 -2.54
N HIS A 34 3.50 -5.98 -2.35
CA HIS A 34 3.54 -4.72 -1.61
C HIS A 34 2.80 -4.95 -0.29
N ILE A 35 3.51 -4.85 0.83
CA ILE A 35 2.95 -5.01 2.16
C ILE A 35 2.80 -3.62 2.78
N LEU A 36 1.58 -3.24 3.12
CA LEU A 36 1.26 -1.98 3.76
C LEU A 36 0.87 -2.23 5.21
N ILE A 37 1.59 -1.62 6.14
CA ILE A 37 1.35 -1.78 7.58
C ILE A 37 0.83 -0.46 8.13
N ASP A 38 -0.42 -0.47 8.59
CA ASP A 38 -1.04 0.63 9.33
C ASP A 38 -0.69 0.55 10.83
N ASP A 39 -0.23 1.65 11.42
CA ASP A 39 0.09 1.77 12.85
C ASP A 39 -1.08 2.36 13.63
N ILE A 40 -2.24 1.69 13.55
CA ILE A 40 -3.47 2.02 14.29
C ILE A 40 -3.89 3.47 14.03
N SER A 41 -4.10 3.80 12.76
CA SER A 41 -4.55 5.13 12.36
C SER A 41 -5.93 5.46 12.92
N ASP A 42 -6.12 6.73 13.30
CA ASP A 42 -7.38 7.28 13.84
C ASP A 42 -8.04 8.33 12.91
N ASP A 43 -7.53 8.44 11.68
CA ASP A 43 -8.08 9.24 10.59
C ASP A 43 -8.76 8.35 9.51
N ASP A 44 -8.93 8.86 8.29
CA ASP A 44 -9.54 8.15 7.17
C ASP A 44 -8.59 7.17 6.44
N THR A 45 -7.37 6.93 6.93
CA THR A 45 -6.40 5.99 6.34
C THR A 45 -6.99 4.61 6.11
N LEU A 46 -7.63 4.03 7.14
CA LEU A 46 -8.22 2.69 7.05
C LEU A 46 -9.34 2.60 6.01
N ALA A 47 -10.13 3.66 5.86
CA ALA A 47 -11.19 3.73 4.85
C ALA A 47 -10.61 3.73 3.43
N HIS A 48 -9.49 4.42 3.22
CA HIS A 48 -8.78 4.40 1.94
C HIS A 48 -8.13 3.04 1.67
N LEU A 49 -7.58 2.38 2.70
CA LEU A 49 -6.98 1.05 2.58
C LEU A 49 -8.00 -0.03 2.19
N GLU A 50 -9.21 0.01 2.76
CA GLU A 50 -10.26 -0.97 2.45
C GLU A 50 -10.63 -0.98 0.95
N TYR A 51 -10.53 0.17 0.26
CA TYR A 51 -10.74 0.27 -1.19
C TYR A 51 -9.77 -0.59 -2.02
N TYR A 52 -8.54 -0.80 -1.53
CA TYR A 52 -7.48 -1.52 -2.27
C TYR A 52 -7.28 -2.98 -1.82
N LYS A 53 -8.00 -3.46 -0.80
CA LYS A 53 -7.84 -4.78 -0.17
C LYS A 53 -7.89 -6.00 -1.11
N ASN A 54 -8.52 -5.85 -2.27
CA ASN A 54 -8.68 -6.93 -3.25
C ASN A 54 -7.65 -6.86 -4.39
N LEU A 55 -6.65 -5.97 -4.32
CA LEU A 55 -5.60 -5.92 -5.33
C LEU A 55 -4.65 -7.12 -5.20
N LYS A 56 -4.44 -7.82 -6.32
CA LYS A 56 -3.73 -9.12 -6.39
C LYS A 56 -2.33 -9.14 -5.72
N ASN A 57 -1.61 -8.02 -5.74
CA ASN A 57 -0.22 -7.94 -5.27
C ASN A 57 -0.04 -6.97 -4.08
N LEU A 58 -1.13 -6.55 -3.43
CA LEU A 58 -1.11 -5.67 -2.27
C LEU A 58 -1.68 -6.42 -1.08
N GLN A 59 -0.93 -6.45 0.01
CA GLN A 59 -1.39 -6.90 1.32
C GLN A 59 -1.44 -5.70 2.27
N ILE A 60 -2.51 -5.61 3.03
CA ILE A 60 -2.78 -4.57 4.03
C ILE A 60 -2.98 -5.28 5.38
#